data_AF-A0A351NTJ7-F1
#
_entry.id   AF-A0A351NTJ7-F1
#
_cell.length_a   1.000
_cell.length_b   1.000
_cell.length_c   1.000
_cell.angle_alpha   90.00
_cell.angle_beta   90.00
_cell.angle_gamma   90.00
#
_symmetry.space_group_name_H-M   'P 1'
#
loop_
_entity.id
_entity.type
_entity.pdbx_description
1 polymer ?
#
loop_
_entity_poly.entity_id
_entity_poly.type
_entity_poly.pdbx_seq_one_letter_code
_entity_poly.pdbx_strand_id
1 'polypeptide(L)' 'CDERRGSDLQKIVKNIPLNRLMVETDAPYLIPRNMPSIPKNKLNQPAYLPYVIEGIANCRDETKDLIATATTATA' A
#
# COMPACT_ATOMS: atom_id res chain seq x y z
N CYS A 1 2.27 -11.01 -8.75
CA CYS A 1 3.52 -10.23 -8.66
C CYS A 1 4.66 -11.09 -8.14
N ASP A 2 5.77 -11.10 -8.89
CA ASP A 2 7.05 -11.73 -8.55
C ASP A 2 7.58 -11.17 -7.22
N GLU A 3 8.02 -12.04 -6.32
CA GLU A 3 8.57 -11.67 -5.02
C GLU A 3 9.75 -10.68 -5.15
N ARG A 4 10.47 -10.75 -6.27
CA ARG A 4 11.61 -9.86 -6.55
C ARG A 4 11.21 -8.42 -6.84
N ARG A 5 9.99 -8.19 -7.36
CA ARG A 5 9.61 -6.86 -7.88
C ARG A 5 9.13 -5.90 -6.80
N GLY A 6 8.64 -6.43 -5.67
CA GLY A 6 8.13 -5.62 -4.56
C GLY A 6 9.22 -5.09 -3.63
N SER A 7 10.30 -5.84 -3.41
CA SER A 7 11.31 -5.52 -2.42
C SER A 7 12.07 -4.22 -2.71
N ASP A 8 12.39 -3.95 -3.96
CA ASP A 8 13.10 -2.71 -4.30
C ASP A 8 12.20 -1.48 -4.18
N LEU A 9 10.90 -1.61 -4.53
CA LEU A 9 9.91 -0.56 -4.29
C LEU A 9 9.72 -0.28 -2.80
N GLN A 10 9.63 -1.33 -1.97
CA GLN A 10 9.53 -1.18 -0.51
C GLN A 10 10.73 -0.44 0.09
N LYS A 11 11.95 -0.71 -0.39
CA LYS A 11 13.16 -0.01 0.09
C LYS A 11 13.17 1.49 -0.23
N ILE A 12 12.58 1.89 -1.36
CA ILE A 12 12.63 3.28 -1.84
C ILE A 12 11.36 4.07 -1.50
N VAL A 13 10.29 3.44 -1.02
CA VAL A 13 9.01 4.14 -0.73
C VAL A 13 9.20 5.27 0.29
N LYS A 14 10.12 5.10 1.26
CA LYS A 14 10.49 6.12 2.25
C LYS A 14 11.13 7.38 1.63
N ASN A 15 11.68 7.28 0.42
CA ASN A 15 12.31 8.41 -0.27
C ASN A 15 11.27 9.35 -0.90
N ILE A 16 10.02 8.92 -1.05
CA ILE A 16 8.94 9.75 -1.57
C ILE A 16 8.51 10.73 -0.46
N PRO A 17 8.54 12.06 -0.68
CA PRO A 17 8.01 13.01 0.29
C PRO A 17 6.54 12.70 0.59
N LEU A 18 6.15 12.71 1.86
CA LEU A 18 4.81 12.25 2.27
C LEU A 18 3.68 13.05 1.60
N ASN A 19 3.88 14.35 1.41
CA ASN A 19 2.96 15.25 0.70
C ASN A 19 2.95 15.10 -0.84
N ARG A 20 3.68 14.11 -1.37
CA ARG A 20 3.67 13.72 -2.79
C ARG A 20 3.35 12.24 -2.96
N LEU A 21 3.00 11.55 -1.87
CA LEU A 21 2.61 10.15 -1.89
C LEU A 21 1.09 10.04 -2.08
N MET A 22 0.67 9.27 -3.06
CA MET A 22 -0.72 8.86 -3.28
C MET A 22 -0.79 7.33 -3.23
N VAL A 23 -1.91 6.79 -2.76
CA VAL A 23 -2.08 5.34 -2.56
C VAL A 23 -3.33 4.87 -3.27
N GLU A 24 -3.22 3.73 -3.95
CA GLU A 24 -4.30 3.09 -4.68
C GLU A 24 -4.25 1.56 -4.51
N THR A 25 -5.33 0.89 -4.87
CA THR A 25 -5.40 -0.58 -4.88
C THR A 25 -5.09 -1.18 -6.24
N ASP A 26 -5.26 -0.44 -7.33
CA ASP A 26 -5.26 -0.99 -8.71
C ASP A 26 -6.25 -2.17 -8.88
N ALA A 27 -7.35 -2.15 -8.12
CA ALA A 27 -8.38 -3.18 -8.24
C ALA A 27 -8.93 -3.25 -9.68
N PRO A 28 -9.10 -4.46 -10.26
CA PRO A 28 -9.17 -5.76 -9.58
C PRO A 28 -7.82 -6.51 -9.43
N TYR A 29 -6.69 -5.87 -9.74
CA TYR A 29 -5.36 -6.47 -9.75
C TYR A 29 -4.61 -6.23 -8.42
N LEU A 30 -3.43 -6.85 -8.27
CA LEU A 30 -2.48 -6.55 -7.18
C LEU A 30 -3.01 -6.77 -5.74
N ILE A 31 -3.58 -7.94 -5.45
CA ILE A 31 -4.02 -8.31 -4.09
C ILE A 31 -2.88 -8.13 -3.06
N PRO A 32 -3.10 -7.37 -1.97
CA PRO A 32 -2.10 -7.21 -0.91
C PRO A 32 -1.72 -8.54 -0.26
N ARG A 33 -0.42 -8.76 -0.05
CA ARG A 33 0.12 -10.02 0.50
C ARG A 33 0.06 -10.10 2.02
N ASN A 34 -0.06 -8.98 2.71
CA ASN A 34 -0.23 -8.90 4.17
C ASN A 34 -1.68 -9.16 4.63
N MET A 35 -2.61 -9.41 3.70
CA MET A 35 -3.96 -9.80 4.08
C MET A 35 -3.97 -11.16 4.78
N PRO A 36 -4.75 -11.32 5.87
CA PRO A 36 -4.80 -12.58 6.62
C PRO A 36 -5.49 -13.71 5.83
N SER A 37 -6.36 -13.38 4.88
CA SER A 37 -6.98 -14.35 3.98
C SER A 37 -7.14 -13.77 2.59
N ILE A 38 -6.76 -14.54 1.58
CA ILE A 38 -6.91 -14.15 0.17
C ILE A 38 -8.37 -14.41 -0.24
N PRO A 39 -9.06 -13.46 -0.89
CA PRO A 39 -10.44 -13.64 -1.33
C PRO A 39 -10.56 -14.81 -2.33
N LYS A 40 -11.67 -15.55 -2.25
CA LYS A 40 -11.90 -16.77 -3.06
C LYS A 40 -11.83 -16.52 -4.57
N ASN A 41 -12.33 -15.37 -5.02
CA ASN A 41 -12.30 -14.96 -6.42
C ASN A 41 -10.93 -14.45 -6.88
N LYS A 42 -9.96 -14.31 -5.97
CA LYS A 42 -8.62 -13.75 -6.23
C LYS A 42 -8.67 -12.39 -6.94
N LEU A 43 -9.65 -11.57 -6.60
CA LEU A 43 -9.73 -10.19 -7.07
C LEU A 43 -9.40 -9.22 -5.94
N ASN A 44 -8.63 -8.19 -6.25
CA ASN A 44 -8.46 -7.06 -5.35
C ASN A 44 -9.69 -6.16 -5.37
N GLN A 45 -9.88 -5.38 -4.31
CA GLN A 45 -11.01 -4.47 -4.17
C GLN A 45 -10.56 -3.16 -3.51
N PRO A 46 -11.22 -2.03 -3.77
CA PRO A 46 -10.91 -0.75 -3.10
C PRO A 46 -10.95 -0.86 -1.57
N ALA A 47 -11.81 -1.73 -1.03
CA ALA A 47 -11.90 -2.00 0.41
C ALA A 47 -10.61 -2.54 1.04
N TYR A 48 -9.65 -3.03 0.23
CA TYR A 48 -8.37 -3.55 0.71
C TYR A 48 -7.28 -2.48 0.77
N LEU A 49 -7.58 -1.22 0.46
CA LEU A 49 -6.66 -0.08 0.60
C LEU A 49 -6.00 0.04 1.98
N PRO A 50 -6.68 -0.26 3.13
CA PRO A 50 -6.03 -0.23 4.44
C PRO A 50 -4.82 -1.17 4.56
N TYR A 51 -4.84 -2.32 3.87
CA TYR A 51 -3.69 -3.23 3.84
C TYR A 51 -2.51 -2.66 3.04
N VAL A 52 -2.78 -1.86 2.00
CA VAL A 52 -1.73 -1.15 1.27
C VAL A 52 -1.07 -0.12 2.18
N ILE A 53 -1.87 0.68 2.91
CA ILE A 53 -1.37 1.66 3.88
C ILE A 53 -0.54 0.99 4.97
N GLU A 54 -0.99 -0.14 5.52
CA GLU A 54 -0.23 -0.91 6.50
C GLU A 54 1.12 -1.39 5.93
N GLY A 55 1.14 -1.88 4.69
CA GLY A 55 2.37 -2.27 4.01
C GLY A 55 3.36 -1.10 3.84
N ILE A 56 2.86 0.10 3.53
CA ILE A 56 3.67 1.32 3.42
C ILE A 56 4.20 1.74 4.80
N ALA A 57 3.36 1.71 5.83
CA ALA A 57 3.75 2.06 7.20
C ALA A 57 4.88 1.15 7.72
N ASN A 58 4.91 -0.13 7.32
CA ASN A 58 6.03 -1.03 7.67
C ASN A 58 7.36 -0.67 6.99
N CYS A 59 7.34 0.18 5.96
CA CYS A 59 8.52 0.59 5.19
C CYS A 59 8.96 2.03 5.49
N ARG A 60 8.24 2.74 6.37
CA ARG A 60 8.48 4.15 6.70
C ARG A 60 8.38 4.38 8.22
N ASP A 61 8.74 5.57 8.67
CA ASP A 61 8.71 5.93 10.10
C ASP A 61 7.35 6.49 10.53
N GLU A 62 6.49 6.88 9.58
CA GLU A 62 5.16 7.44 9.89
C GLU A 62 4.13 6.37 10.25
N THR A 63 3.19 6.73 11.13
CA THR A 63 2.06 5.85 11.48
C THR A 63 1.09 5.70 10.32
N LYS A 64 0.36 4.58 10.27
CA LYS A 64 -0.68 4.33 9.27
C LYS A 64 -1.72 5.46 9.19
N ASP A 65 -2.08 6.06 10.33
CA ASP A 65 -3.09 7.12 10.40
C ASP A 65 -2.55 8.45 9.83
N LEU A 66 -1.27 8.74 10.08
CA LEU A 66 -0.60 9.90 9.48
C LEU A 66 -0.47 9.74 7.97
N ILE A 67 -0.08 8.55 7.50
CA ILE A 67 0.03 8.24 6.07
C ILE A 67 -1.35 8.37 5.41
N ALA A 68 -2.41 7.79 5.99
CA ALA A 68 -3.76 7.90 5.45
C ALA A 68 -4.23 9.36 5.35
N THR A 69 -3.98 10.16 6.39
CA THR A 69 -4.35 11.58 6.40
C THR A 69 -3.59 12.36 5.33
N ALA A 70 -2.27 12.20 5.25
CA ALA A 70 -1.44 12.95 4.31
C ALA A 70 -1.70 12.57 2.85
N THR A 71 -1.88 11.28 2.57
CA THR A 71 -2.18 10.77 1.22
C THR A 71 -3.57 11.20 0.76
N THR A 72 -4.56 11.27 1.66
CA THR A 72 -5.89 11.84 1.37
C THR A 72 -5.80 13.32 1.03
N ALA A 73 -4.97 14.10 1.73
CA ALA A 73 -4.77 15.52 1.44
C ALA A 73 -3.96 15.79 0.16
N THR A 74 -3.24 14.78 -0.34
CA THR A 74 -2.40 14.88 -1.55
C THR A 74 -3.21 14.59 -2.84
N ALA A 75 -4.26 13.78 -2.74
CA ALA A 75 -5.15 13.43 -3.85
C ALA A 75 -6.10 14.59 -4.22
#